data_AF-A0A8S9W265-F1
#
_entry.id   AF-A0A8S9W265-F1
#
_cell.length_a   1.000
_cell.length_b   1.000
_cell.length_c   1.000
_cell.angle_alpha   90.00
_cell.angle_beta   90.00
_cell.angle_gamma   90.00
#
_symmetry.space_group_name_H-M   'P 1'
#
loop_
_entity.id
_entity.type
_entity.pdbx_description
1 polymer ?
#
loop_
_entity_poly.entity_id
_entity_poly.type
_entity_poly.pdbx_seq_one_letter_code
_entity_poly.pdbx_strand_id
1 'polypeptide(L)' 'MQPVFNKMYGYHEKFELQTLFESIFQLNGDACITNDEKRIELEMNPKEPELMDKLNKGLRILNTMAIRDPDGRSIQFNM' A
#
# COMPACT_ATOMS: atom_id res chain seq x y z
N MET A 1 -18.21 -25.02 -25.58
CA MET A 1 -19.23 -24.66 -24.56
C MET A 1 -18.55 -23.77 -23.53
N GLN A 2 -19.16 -22.63 -23.22
CA GLN A 2 -18.57 -21.53 -22.42
C GLN A 2 -18.42 -21.93 -20.95
N PRO A 3 -17.43 -21.38 -20.20
CA PRO A 3 -17.42 -21.50 -18.76
C PRO A 3 -18.48 -20.56 -18.17
N VAL A 4 -19.26 -21.12 -17.24
CA VAL A 4 -20.35 -20.48 -16.52
C VAL A 4 -19.78 -19.39 -15.60
N PHE A 5 -20.18 -18.14 -15.85
CA PHE A 5 -19.96 -17.03 -14.90
C PHE A 5 -20.81 -17.27 -13.65
N ASN A 6 -20.18 -17.80 -12.60
CA ASN A 6 -20.81 -17.89 -11.30
C ASN A 6 -20.71 -16.52 -10.63
N LYS A 7 -21.84 -15.81 -10.52
CA LYS A 7 -21.99 -14.58 -9.75
C LYS A 7 -21.63 -14.86 -8.29
N MET A 8 -20.45 -14.43 -7.86
CA MET A 8 -20.07 -14.45 -6.45
C MET A 8 -20.48 -13.13 -5.82
N TYR A 9 -21.45 -13.20 -4.92
CA TYR A 9 -21.91 -12.10 -4.07
C TYR A 9 -20.72 -11.50 -3.33
N GLY A 10 -20.69 -10.17 -3.27
CA GLY A 10 -19.59 -9.39 -2.72
C GLY A 10 -19.21 -9.83 -1.31
N TYR A 11 -18.03 -10.41 -1.19
CA TYR A 11 -17.23 -10.29 0.01
C TYR A 11 -16.60 -8.89 -0.03
N HIS A 12 -17.22 -7.93 0.65
CA HIS A 12 -16.44 -6.84 1.22
C HIS A 12 -15.59 -7.45 2.33
N GLU A 13 -14.56 -8.21 1.94
CA GLU A 13 -13.44 -8.48 2.82
C GLU A 13 -12.91 -7.11 3.20
N LYS A 14 -13.05 -6.76 4.48
CA LYS A 14 -12.15 -5.78 5.08
C LYS A 14 -10.75 -6.37 4.84
N PHE A 15 -10.08 -5.90 3.80
CA PHE A 15 -8.64 -6.00 3.75
C PHE A 15 -8.17 -5.25 4.98
N GLU A 16 -7.79 -6.01 6.01
CA GLU A 16 -7.09 -5.48 7.18
C GLU A 16 -5.97 -4.60 6.63
N LEU A 17 -5.85 -3.37 7.14
CA LEU A 17 -4.84 -2.42 6.68
C LEU A 17 -3.43 -3.06 6.71
N GLN A 18 -3.23 -3.96 7.68
CA GLN A 18 -2.06 -4.82 7.78
C GLN A 18 -1.82 -5.67 6.52
N THR A 19 -2.83 -6.39 6.02
CA THR A 19 -2.70 -7.24 4.81
C THR A 19 -2.45 -6.40 3.56
N LEU A 20 -3.05 -5.21 3.48
CA LEU A 20 -2.72 -4.24 2.44
C LEU A 20 -1.24 -3.82 2.52
N PHE A 21 -0.75 -3.52 3.72
CA PHE A 21 0.66 -3.17 3.94
C PHE A 21 1.60 -4.35 3.65
N GLU A 22 1.27 -5.57 4.07
CA GLU A 22 2.05 -6.78 3.76
C GLU A 22 2.14 -7.04 2.25
N SER A 23 1.06 -6.79 1.50
CA SER A 23 1.05 -6.88 0.04
C SER A 23 1.89 -5.79 -0.63
N ILE A 24 1.96 -4.60 -0.01
CA ILE A 24 2.86 -3.51 -0.41
C ILE A 24 4.31 -3.84 -0.06
N PHE A 25 4.58 -4.50 1.06
CA PHE A 25 5.93 -4.93 1.47
C PHE A 25 6.48 -6.10 0.63
N GLN A 26 5.64 -6.77 -0.17
CA GLN A 26 6.10 -7.67 -1.23
C GLN A 26 6.54 -6.92 -2.50
N LEU A 27 6.34 -5.60 -2.57
CA LEU A 27 7.02 -4.73 -3.52
C LEU A 27 8.42 -4.44 -2.98
N ASN A 28 9.42 -4.48 -3.86
CA ASN A 28 10.77 -4.04 -3.49
C ASN A 28 10.72 -2.60 -2.98
N GLY A 29 11.59 -2.29 -2.01
CA GLY A 29 11.66 -0.98 -1.41
C GLY A 29 12.55 -0.97 -0.17
N ASP A 30 12.80 0.22 0.35
CA ASP A 30 13.63 0.46 1.52
C ASP A 30 12.83 1.23 2.58
N ALA A 31 13.17 0.98 3.85
CA ALA A 31 12.64 1.75 4.96
C ALA A 31 13.77 2.47 5.67
N CYS A 32 13.68 3.80 5.77
CA CYS A 32 14.58 4.62 6.55
C CYS A 32 13.87 5.11 7.82
N ILE A 33 14.51 4.92 8.97
CA ILE A 33 13.98 5.32 10.26
C ILE A 33 14.90 6.36 10.88
N THR A 34 14.34 7.51 11.23
CA THR A 34 14.98 8.57 12.01
C THR A 34 14.29 8.72 13.35
N ASN A 35 14.74 9.66 14.19
CA ASN A 35 14.11 9.92 15.49
C ASN A 35 12.68 10.47 15.35
N ASP A 36 12.37 11.15 14.26
CA ASP A 36 11.10 11.87 14.07
C ASP A 36 10.21 11.27 12.98
N GLU A 37 10.80 10.53 12.03
CA GLU A 37 10.14 10.06 10.82
C GLU A 37 10.53 8.61 10.50
N LYS A 38 9.55 7.81 10.08
CA LYS A 38 9.73 6.55 9.36
C LYS A 38 9.31 6.75 7.91
N ARG A 39 10.27 6.72 7.00
CA ARG A 39 10.02 6.84 5.55
C ARG A 39 10.09 5.45 4.91
N ILE A 40 9.07 5.13 4.14
CA ILE A 40 8.95 3.88 3.37
C ILE A 40 8.99 4.26 1.89
N GLU A 41 10.04 3.84 1.20
CA GLU A 41 10.25 4.09 -0.23
C GLU A 41 10.01 2.79 -0.99
N LEU A 42 9.11 2.82 -1.97
CA LEU A 42 8.75 1.66 -2.77
C LEU A 42 9.32 1.79 -4.19
N GLU A 43 9.90 0.72 -4.72
CA GLU A 43 10.36 0.69 -6.11
C GLU A 43 9.19 0.59 -7.08
N MET A 44 9.24 1.41 -8.14
CA MET A 44 8.31 1.35 -9.25
C MET A 44 8.47 0.04 -10.04
N ASN A 45 7.37 -0.69 -10.26
CA ASN A 45 7.34 -1.79 -11.23
C ASN A 45 6.95 -1.27 -12.62
N PRO A 46 7.89 -1.14 -13.58
CA PRO A 46 7.60 -0.61 -14.91
C PRO A 46 6.71 -1.52 -15.77
N LYS A 47 6.53 -2.79 -15.37
CA LYS A 47 5.66 -3.73 -16.09
C LYS A 47 4.17 -3.48 -15.82
N GLU A 48 3.84 -2.75 -14.74
CA GLU A 48 2.46 -2.51 -14.32
C GLU A 48 2.21 -1.02 -13.96
N PRO A 49 2.41 -0.08 -14.91
CA PRO A 49 2.38 1.35 -14.62
C PRO A 49 1.03 1.87 -14.13
N GLU A 50 -0.09 1.31 -14.62
CA GLU A 50 -1.43 1.70 -14.15
C GLU A 50 -1.70 1.26 -12.71
N LEU A 51 -1.16 0.11 -12.30
CA LEU A 51 -1.27 -0.35 -10.91
C LEU A 51 -0.42 0.55 -10.01
N MET A 52 0.80 0.86 -10.41
CA MET A 52 1.70 1.74 -9.66
C MET A 52 1.12 3.16 -9.50
N ASP A 53 0.46 3.70 -10.52
CA ASP A 53 -0.25 5.00 -10.41
C ASP A 53 -1.39 4.95 -9.38
N LYS A 54 -2.20 3.89 -9.38
CA LYS A 54 -3.27 3.70 -8.38
C LYS A 54 -2.70 3.54 -6.97
N LEU A 55 -1.63 2.78 -6.83
CA LEU A 55 -0.93 2.62 -5.55
C LEU A 55 -0.40 3.98 -5.05
N ASN A 56 0.23 4.77 -5.92
CA ASN A 56 0.79 6.08 -5.55
C ASN A 56 -0.29 7.04 -5.06
N LYS A 57 -1.46 7.04 -5.72
CA LYS A 57 -2.62 7.80 -5.26
C LYS A 57 -3.08 7.35 -3.86
N GLY A 58 -3.09 6.05 -3.59
CA GLY A 58 -3.39 5.50 -2.28
C GLY A 58 -2.39 5.94 -1.20
N LEU A 59 -1.08 5.84 -1.49
CA LEU A 59 -0.03 6.25 -0.56
C LEU A 59 -0.07 7.75 -0.24
N ARG A 60 -0.36 8.59 -1.24
CA ARG A 60 -0.56 10.03 -1.03
C ARG A 60 -1.72 10.32 -0.07
N ILE A 61 -2.81 9.56 -0.15
CA ILE A 61 -3.92 9.68 0.79
C ILE A 61 -3.48 9.21 2.19
N LEU A 62 -2.69 8.14 2.31
CA LEU A 62 -2.15 7.71 3.61
C LEU A 62 -1.25 8.78 4.24
N ASN A 63 -0.44 9.47 3.45
CA ASN A 63 0.40 10.57 3.95
C ASN A 63 -0.41 11.74 4.52
N THR A 64 -1.64 11.99 4.03
CA THR A 64 -2.50 13.06 4.58
C THR A 64 -3.18 12.67 5.88
N MET A 65 -3.20 11.38 6.24
CA MET A 65 -3.78 10.91 7.49
C MET A 65 -2.86 11.13 8.71
N ALA A 66 -1.65 11.68 8.51
CA ALA A 66 -0.67 11.96 9.57
C ALA A 66 -0.44 10.76 10.50
N ILE A 67 -0.32 9.57 9.91
CA ILE A 67 -0.16 8.30 10.63
C ILE A 67 1.14 8.35 11.43
N ARG A 68 1.08 7.89 12.67
CA ARG A 68 2.24 7.74 13.54
C ARG A 68 2.44 6.29 13.92
N ASP A 69 3.69 5.90 14.10
CA ASP A 69 4.04 4.59 14.64
C ASP A 69 3.93 4.58 16.19
N PRO A 70 4.11 3.42 16.85
CA PRO A 70 4.05 3.33 18.31
C PRO A 70 5.06 4.20 19.07
N ASP A 71 6.19 4.54 18.43
CA ASP A 71 7.21 5.42 19.00
C ASP A 71 6.89 6.91 18.76
N GLY A 72 5.77 7.21 18.12
CA GLY A 72 5.28 8.56 17.84
C GLY A 72 5.86 9.21 16.59
N ARG A 73 6.66 8.47 15.80
CA ARG A 73 7.28 8.95 14.56
C ARG A 73 6.25 9.07 13.45
N SER A 74 6.37 10.10 12.63
CA SER A 74 5.53 10.26 11.44
C SER A 74 5.85 9.18 10.42
N ILE A 75 4.85 8.48 9.91
CA ILE A 75 5.01 7.54 8.79
C ILE A 75 4.76 8.28 7.47
N GLN A 76 5.71 8.17 6.54
CA GLN A 76 5.60 8.74 5.20
C GLN A 76 5.90 7.67 4.15
N PHE A 77 5.09 7.64 3.11
CA PHE A 77 5.23 6.72 1.97
C PHE A 77 5.65 7.50 0.73
N ASN A 78 6.60 6.95 -0.03
CA ASN A 78 7.02 7.50 -1.31
C ASN A 78 7.28 6.39 -2.35
N MET A 79 7.30 6.78 -3.62
CA MET A 79 7.68 5.96 -4.78
C MET A 79 8.73 6.69 -5.62
#